data_AF-A0A645G043-F1
#
_entry.id   AF-A0A645G043-F1
#
_cell.length_a   1.000
_cell.length_b   1.000
_cell.length_c   1.000
_cell.angle_alpha   90.00
_cell.angle_beta   90.00
_cell.angle_gamma   90.00
#
_symmetry.space_group_name_H-M   'P 1'
#
loop_
_entity.id
_entity.type
_entity.pdbx_description
1 polymer ?
#
loop_
_entity_poly.entity_id
_entity_poly.type
_entity_poly.pdbx_seq_one_letter_code
_entity_poly.pdbx_strand_id
1 'polypeptide(L)'
;MPATSNQILQGITRAALRTNSFMSAASFQETTKVLSEAAIHGKKDYLEGLKENVICGHLIPAGTGTREFEKVIVASMDDYQRMARSKKE
;
A
#
# COMPACT_ATOMS: atom_id res chain seq x y z
N MET A 1 18.71 27.93 -3.20
CA MET A 1 17.29 28.32 -3.35
C MET A 1 16.41 27.16 -2.90
N PRO A 2 15.33 27.40 -2.14
CA PRO A 2 14.38 26.36 -1.72
C PRO A 2 13.43 25.97 -2.87
N ALA A 3 12.78 24.81 -2.76
CA ALA A 3 11.77 24.36 -3.72
C ALA A 3 10.49 25.21 -3.63
N THR A 4 9.95 25.62 -4.78
CA THR A 4 8.69 26.38 -4.90
C THR A 4 7.64 25.53 -5.63
N SER A 5 6.38 25.58 -5.22
CA SER A 5 5.27 24.81 -5.81
C SER A 5 4.05 25.66 -6.10
N ASN A 6 3.28 25.31 -7.15
CA ASN A 6 2.00 25.92 -7.49
C ASN A 6 0.88 24.87 -7.46
N GLN A 7 -0.35 25.27 -7.13
CA GLN A 7 -1.51 24.38 -7.19
C GLN A 7 -1.93 24.15 -8.66
N ILE A 8 -2.25 22.91 -8.99
CA ILE A 8 -2.73 22.51 -10.32
C ILE A 8 -4.00 21.67 -10.14
N LEU A 9 -5.12 22.13 -10.70
CA LEU A 9 -6.34 21.33 -10.75
C LEU A 9 -6.24 20.30 -11.88
N GLN A 10 -6.48 19.03 -11.56
CA GLN A 10 -6.46 17.93 -12.53
C GLN A 10 -7.82 17.22 -12.51
N GLY A 11 -8.32 16.83 -13.69
CA GLY A 11 -9.48 15.95 -13.79
C GLY A 11 -9.17 14.54 -13.27
N ILE A 12 -10.21 13.81 -12.85
CA ILE A 12 -10.08 12.49 -12.22
C ILE A 12 -9.28 11.48 -13.06
N THR A 13 -9.46 11.50 -14.39
CA THR A 13 -8.72 10.61 -15.32
C THR A 13 -7.22 10.90 -15.30
N ARG A 14 -6.85 12.19 -15.34
CA ARG A 14 -5.45 12.61 -15.35
C ARG A 14 -4.79 12.39 -13.99
N ALA A 15 -5.53 12.60 -12.91
CA ALA A 15 -5.07 12.29 -11.56
C ALA A 15 -4.83 10.78 -11.38
N ALA A 16 -5.74 9.93 -11.88
CA ALA A 16 -5.63 8.48 -11.79
C ALA A 16 -4.47 7.89 -12.64
N LEU A 17 -4.14 8.49 -13.78
CA LEU A 17 -2.98 8.08 -14.59
C LEU A 17 -1.64 8.54 -14.00
N ARG A 18 -1.64 9.53 -13.10
CA ARG A 18 -0.44 10.10 -12.47
C ARG A 18 -0.19 9.58 -11.06
N THR A 19 -0.81 8.45 -10.68
CA THR A 19 -0.55 7.82 -9.39
C THR A 19 0.90 7.36 -9.29
N ASN A 20 1.43 7.29 -8.08
CA ASN A 20 2.80 6.81 -7.85
C ASN A 20 2.97 5.34 -8.25
N SER A 21 1.94 4.53 -8.04
CA SER A 21 1.89 3.17 -8.52
C SER A 21 1.63 3.10 -10.02
N PHE A 22 2.54 2.45 -10.73
CA PHE A 22 2.35 2.16 -12.14
C PHE A 22 1.41 0.97 -12.34
N MET A 23 1.32 0.02 -11.40
CA MET A 23 0.35 -1.09 -11.51
C MET A 23 -1.09 -0.57 -11.46
N SER A 24 -1.37 0.33 -10.52
CA SER A 24 -2.67 0.99 -10.40
C SER A 24 -3.01 1.88 -11.60
N ALA A 25 -2.02 2.61 -12.14
CA ALA A 25 -2.22 3.44 -13.32
C ALA A 25 -2.44 2.59 -14.59
N ALA A 26 -1.65 1.54 -14.80
CA ALA A 26 -1.73 0.67 -15.96
C ALA A 26 -3.03 -0.15 -15.99
N SER A 27 -3.58 -0.49 -14.83
CA SER A 27 -4.88 -1.17 -14.71
C SER A 27 -6.08 -0.26 -14.95
N PHE A 28 -5.88 1.06 -14.98
CA PHE A 28 -6.96 2.02 -15.24
C PHE A 28 -7.14 2.25 -16.74
N GLN A 29 -6.14 2.85 -17.40
CA GLN A 29 -6.13 3.14 -18.85
C GLN A 29 -4.68 3.26 -19.36
N GLU A 30 -4.50 3.38 -20.68
CA GLU A 30 -3.19 3.62 -21.33
C GLU A 30 -2.09 2.59 -20.96
N THR A 31 -2.47 1.33 -20.75
CA THR A 31 -1.63 0.26 -20.17
C THR A 31 -0.23 0.16 -20.81
N THR A 32 -0.12 0.10 -22.14
CA THR A 32 1.16 -0.04 -22.84
C THR A 32 2.09 1.15 -22.60
N LYS A 33 1.53 2.37 -22.58
CA LYS A 33 2.30 3.60 -22.35
C LYS A 33 2.79 3.67 -20.91
N VAL A 34 1.91 3.37 -19.94
CA VAL A 34 2.27 3.38 -18.51
C VAL A 34 3.37 2.36 -18.21
N LEU A 35 3.26 1.13 -18.73
CA LEU A 35 4.28 0.09 -18.55
C LEU A 35 5.60 0.45 -19.23
N SER A 36 5.55 1.04 -20.43
CA SER A 36 6.77 1.49 -21.13
C SER A 36 7.49 2.59 -20.36
N GLU A 37 6.77 3.61 -19.89
CA GLU A 37 7.35 4.67 -19.08
C GLU A 37 7.90 4.13 -17.74
N ALA A 38 7.21 3.21 -17.10
CA ALA A 38 7.67 2.58 -15.86
C ALA A 38 8.97 1.77 -16.08
N ALA A 39 9.06 1.02 -17.19
CA ALA A 39 10.26 0.26 -17.55
C ALA A 39 11.45 1.18 -17.87
N ILE A 40 11.23 2.24 -18.66
CA ILE A 40 12.28 3.21 -19.02
C ILE A 40 12.84 3.91 -17.77
N HIS A 41 11.98 4.30 -16.84
CA HIS A 41 12.39 5.00 -15.61
C HIS A 41 12.79 4.04 -14.47
N GLY A 42 12.70 2.73 -14.67
CA GLY A 42 12.99 1.74 -13.62
C GLY A 42 12.11 1.89 -12.37
N LYS A 43 10.84 2.29 -12.55
CA LYS A 43 9.91 2.52 -11.42
C LYS A 43 9.68 1.22 -10.65
N LYS A 44 9.64 1.34 -9.32
CA LYS A 44 9.27 0.25 -8.41
C LYS A 44 7.95 0.58 -7.74
N ASP A 45 7.10 -0.43 -7.63
CA ASP A 45 5.82 -0.32 -6.93
C ASP A 45 5.99 -0.84 -5.50
N TYR A 46 5.53 -0.07 -4.52
CA TYR A 46 5.66 -0.40 -3.10
C TYR A 46 4.39 -1.04 -2.51
N LEU A 47 3.36 -1.26 -3.34
CA LEU A 47 2.11 -1.92 -2.93
C LEU A 47 1.46 -1.24 -1.71
N GLU A 48 1.43 0.09 -1.70
CA GLU A 48 0.80 0.85 -0.61
C GLU A 48 -0.71 1.02 -0.84
N GLY A 49 -1.15 0.90 -2.09
CA GLY A 49 -2.53 1.09 -2.50
C GLY A 49 -3.37 -0.19 -2.48
N LEU A 50 -4.69 -0.02 -2.51
CA LEU A 50 -5.62 -1.14 -2.59
C LEU A 50 -5.49 -1.90 -3.91
N LYS A 51 -5.45 -1.18 -5.04
CA LYS A 51 -5.48 -1.79 -6.38
C LYS A 51 -4.24 -2.64 -6.66
N GLU A 52 -3.05 -2.16 -6.30
CA GLU A 52 -1.81 -2.94 -6.44
C GLU A 52 -1.88 -4.26 -5.68
N ASN A 53 -2.31 -4.21 -4.42
CA ASN A 53 -2.42 -5.41 -3.58
C ASN A 53 -3.46 -6.40 -4.13
N VAL A 54 -4.59 -5.91 -4.65
CA VAL A 54 -5.60 -6.75 -5.31
C VAL A 54 -5.02 -7.42 -6.55
N ILE A 55 -4.30 -6.69 -7.40
CA ILE A 55 -3.70 -7.25 -8.63
C ILE A 55 -2.67 -8.33 -8.29
N CYS A 56 -1.85 -8.12 -7.26
CA CYS A 56 -0.85 -9.07 -6.83
C CYS A 56 -1.41 -10.23 -5.97
N GLY A 57 -2.68 -10.16 -5.53
CA GLY A 57 -3.27 -11.15 -4.62
C GLY A 57 -2.78 -11.08 -3.17
N HIS A 58 -2.23 -9.92 -2.74
CA HIS A 58 -1.85 -9.68 -1.35
C HIS A 58 -3.04 -9.25 -0.50
N LEU A 59 -2.90 -9.35 0.82
CA LEU A 59 -3.87 -8.78 1.75
C LEU A 59 -3.94 -7.26 1.56
N ILE A 60 -5.12 -6.73 1.28
CA ILE A 60 -5.30 -5.29 1.05
C ILE A 60 -5.07 -4.50 2.34
N PRO A 61 -4.48 -3.28 2.26
CA PRO A 61 -4.23 -2.42 3.41
C PRO A 61 -5.51 -1.69 3.89
N ALA A 62 -6.58 -2.45 4.10
CA ALA A 62 -7.85 -1.96 4.64
C ALA A 62 -8.54 -3.04 5.48
N GLY A 63 -9.39 -2.60 6.42
CA GLY A 63 -10.07 -3.51 7.33
C GLY A 63 -9.07 -4.29 8.19
N THR A 64 -9.16 -5.62 8.16
CA THR A 64 -8.25 -6.52 8.91
C THR A 64 -6.81 -6.47 8.41
N GLY A 65 -6.57 -6.03 7.17
CA GLY A 65 -5.22 -5.86 6.62
C GLY A 65 -4.56 -4.53 6.97
N THR A 66 -5.18 -3.72 7.83
CA THR A 66 -4.55 -2.51 8.35
C THR A 66 -3.38 -2.88 9.27
N ARG A 67 -2.26 -2.16 9.16
CA ARG A 67 -1.04 -2.40 9.98
C ARG A 67 -1.28 -2.39 11.49
N GLU A 68 -2.32 -1.69 11.96
CA GLU A 68 -2.72 -1.71 13.38
C GLU A 68 -3.11 -3.10 13.87
N PHE A 69 -3.79 -3.90 13.06
CA PHE A 69 -4.29 -5.22 13.46
C PHE A 69 -3.26 -6.34 13.25
N GLU A 70 -2.18 -6.07 12.51
CA GLU A 70 -1.17 -7.08 12.14
C GLU A 70 -0.48 -7.72 13.35
N LYS A 71 -0.33 -6.97 14.45
CA LYS A 71 0.37 -7.42 15.67
C LYS A 71 -0.56 -7.64 16.87
N VAL A 72 -1.87 -7.59 16.65
CA VAL A 72 -2.84 -7.79 17.74
C VAL A 72 -2.94 -9.28 18.02
N ILE A 73 -2.46 -9.69 19.19
CA ILE A 73 -2.60 -11.06 19.70
C ILE A 73 -3.71 -11.06 20.74
N VAL A 74 -4.75 -11.84 20.49
CA VAL A 74 -5.84 -12.05 21.44
C VAL A 74 -5.59 -13.36 22.19
N ALA A 75 -5.49 -13.30 23.51
CA ALA A 75 -5.28 -14.46 24.38
C ALA A 75 -6.27 -14.45 25.54
N SER A 76 -6.57 -15.64 26.08
CA SER A 76 -7.38 -15.75 27.30
C SER A 76 -6.59 -15.23 28.51
N MET A 77 -7.29 -14.75 29.54
CA MET A 77 -6.64 -14.25 30.75
C MET A 77 -5.83 -15.36 31.45
N ASP A 78 -6.29 -16.60 31.40
CA ASP A 78 -5.61 -17.75 31.99
C ASP A 78 -4.30 -18.07 31.25
N ASP A 79 -4.30 -18.01 29.92
CA ASP A 79 -3.10 -18.23 29.11
C ASP A 79 -2.08 -17.10 29.29
N TYR A 80 -2.54 -15.86 29.41
CA TYR A 80 -1.68 -14.72 29.73
C TYR A 80 -0.99 -14.90 31.08
N GLN A 81 -1.73 -15.33 32.11
CA GLN A 81 -1.17 -15.59 33.44
C GLN A 81 -0.16 -16.73 33.44
N ARG A 82 -0.39 -17.80 32.65
CA ARG A 82 0.57 -18.90 32.48
C ARG A 82 1.86 -18.42 31.81
N MET A 83 1.75 -17.69 30.70
CA MET A 83 2.90 -17.11 30.00
C MET A 83 3.68 -16.13 30.88
N ALA A 84 3.00 -15.34 31.71
CA ALA A 84 3.64 -14.40 32.63
C ALA A 84 4.39 -15.10 33.79
N ARG A 85 3.91 -16.26 34.26
CA ARG A 85 4.60 -17.06 35.29
C ARG A 85 5.86 -17.71 34.73
N SER A 86 5.79 -18.32 33.55
CA SER A 86 6.93 -18.97 32.89
C SER A 86 8.05 -17.99 32.48
N LYS A 87 7.77 -16.69 32.43
CA LYS A 87 8.76 -15.63 32.13
C LYS A 87 9.44 -15.06 33.38
N LYS A 88 8.99 -15.46 34.56
CA LYS A 88 9.45 -14.97 35.87
C LYS A 88 10.34 -15.97 36.62
N GLU A 89 10.32 -17.23 36.21
CA GLU A 89 11.35 -18.25 36.52
C GLU A 89 12.50 -18.14 35.53
#